data_AF-A0A344J8H3-F1
#
_entry.id   AF-A0A344J8H3-F1
#
_cell.length_a   1.000
_cell.length_b   1.000
_cell.length_c   1.000
_cell.angle_alpha   90.00
_cell.angle_beta   90.00
_cell.angle_gamma   90.00
#
_symmetry.space_group_name_H-M   'P 1'
#
loop_
_entity.id
_entity.type
_entity.pdbx_description
1 polymer ?
#
loop_
_entity_poly.entity_id
_entity_poly.type
_entity_poly.pdbx_seq_one_letter_code
_entity_poly.pdbx_strand_id
1 'polypeptide(L)'
;MKRPIPAEALNNRDYLLLRAYRGGIRDAKELAAFMGQMQVESAGFRSMHENLNYRPARLLEVFPGRNGMDRLDEAKAITRGGAVVIANAMYGGKWGANNLGNTEPGDGWRFHGRGYVQLTGRANYRRAALEMGLALEARPDLAADREVAAGIAIHFWRERVAAKGLQYDVRAATRAINGGTKHLKERGDATEYWQGRLTPAAMKALDQGEIHLGRISSRKVSSAESVGRIDMRDPAHPAHERYMQAFRSLSALAITPEQMSGNWTERQAAALVAASPHLTSLDTICVSQDGRRLFALERNDEAGSLRKIGYVDVEPTNQLSVERSTRQWHEQQAASTQVPLRLSTPPLLPEQAGPSPRITHS
;
A
#
# COMPACT_ATOMS: atom_id res chain seq x y z
N MET A 1 -36.75 -15.71 -7.59
CA MET A 1 -36.06 -14.61 -6.87
C MET A 1 -35.37 -15.22 -5.65
N LYS A 2 -34.05 -15.12 -5.51
CA LYS A 2 -33.38 -15.58 -4.27
C LYS A 2 -33.74 -14.58 -3.16
N ARG A 3 -34.08 -15.06 -1.96
CA ARG A 3 -34.36 -14.18 -0.82
C ARG A 3 -33.08 -13.39 -0.45
N PRO A 4 -33.17 -12.09 -0.14
CA PRO A 4 -32.02 -11.33 0.33
C PRO A 4 -31.44 -11.97 1.59
N ILE A 5 -30.11 -11.97 1.70
CA ILE A 5 -29.40 -12.52 2.85
C ILE A 5 -29.77 -11.68 4.09
N PRO A 6 -30.19 -12.31 5.21
CA PRO A 6 -30.47 -11.58 6.45
C PRO A 6 -29.25 -10.78 6.91
N ALA A 7 -29.44 -9.57 7.42
CA ALA A 7 -28.35 -8.66 7.79
C ALA A 7 -27.43 -9.29 8.85
N GLU A 8 -27.95 -10.21 9.66
CA GLU A 8 -27.21 -10.98 10.68
C GLU A 8 -26.14 -11.89 10.06
N ALA A 9 -26.36 -12.41 8.85
CA ALA A 9 -25.45 -13.35 8.18
C ALA A 9 -24.30 -12.69 7.39
N LEU A 10 -24.31 -11.35 7.27
CA LEU A 10 -23.25 -10.62 6.57
C LEU A 10 -21.99 -10.50 7.44
N ASN A 11 -20.82 -10.68 6.83
CA ASN A 11 -19.57 -10.28 7.48
C ASN A 11 -19.50 -8.75 7.61
N ASN A 12 -18.59 -8.25 8.45
CA ASN A 12 -18.47 -6.82 8.73
C ASN A 12 -18.21 -5.96 7.48
N ARG A 13 -17.46 -6.47 6.50
CA ARG A 13 -17.17 -5.77 5.24
C ARG A 13 -18.45 -5.53 4.45
N ASP A 14 -19.18 -6.61 4.19
CA ASP A 14 -20.38 -6.61 3.37
C ASP A 14 -21.52 -5.84 4.05
N TYR A 15 -21.62 -5.99 5.37
CA TYR A 15 -22.54 -5.21 6.18
C TYR A 15 -22.26 -3.70 6.07
N LEU A 16 -21.01 -3.28 6.29
CA LEU A 16 -20.65 -1.86 6.20
C LEU A 16 -20.90 -1.30 4.80
N LEU A 17 -20.54 -2.04 3.75
CA LEU A 17 -20.77 -1.62 2.37
C LEU A 17 -22.25 -1.31 2.12
N LEU A 18 -23.12 -2.26 2.46
CA LEU A 18 -24.55 -2.10 2.25
C LEU A 18 -25.14 -0.98 3.12
N ARG A 19 -24.69 -0.87 4.37
CA ARG A 19 -25.12 0.20 5.29
C ARG A 19 -24.67 1.58 4.82
N ALA A 20 -23.45 1.73 4.32
CA ALA A 20 -22.93 2.98 3.79
C ALA A 20 -23.70 3.42 2.54
N TYR A 21 -23.97 2.47 1.64
CA TYR A 21 -24.75 2.72 0.44
C TYR A 21 -26.18 3.18 0.78
N ARG A 22 -26.88 2.43 1.64
CA ARG A 22 -28.22 2.81 2.14
C ARG A 22 -28.20 4.10 2.94
N GLY A 23 -27.09 4.33 3.64
CA GLY A 23 -26.83 5.54 4.40
C GLY A 23 -26.77 6.77 3.53
N GLY A 24 -26.45 6.66 2.23
CA GLY A 24 -26.46 7.76 1.27
C GLY A 24 -25.17 7.94 0.47
N ILE A 25 -24.16 7.09 0.70
CA ILE A 25 -22.91 7.10 -0.08
C ILE A 25 -23.16 6.35 -1.40
N ARG A 26 -23.81 7.03 -2.35
CA ARG A 26 -24.36 6.42 -3.58
C ARG A 26 -23.39 6.44 -4.77
N ASP A 27 -22.45 7.37 -4.80
CA ASP A 27 -21.41 7.41 -5.84
C ASP A 27 -20.40 6.27 -5.64
N ALA A 28 -20.07 5.56 -6.72
CA ALA A 28 -19.20 4.39 -6.65
C ALA A 28 -17.76 4.73 -6.24
N LYS A 29 -17.24 5.90 -6.67
CA LYS A 29 -15.88 6.34 -6.35
C LYS A 29 -15.78 6.79 -4.89
N GLU A 30 -16.78 7.52 -4.40
CA GLU A 30 -16.89 7.88 -3.00
C GLU A 30 -17.04 6.64 -2.11
N LEU A 31 -17.93 5.71 -2.47
CA LEU A 31 -18.13 4.48 -1.72
C LEU A 31 -16.85 3.64 -1.66
N ALA A 32 -16.09 3.59 -2.76
CA ALA A 32 -14.80 2.94 -2.78
C ALA A 32 -13.76 3.62 -1.87
N ALA A 33 -13.69 4.95 -1.89
CA ALA A 33 -12.80 5.71 -1.02
C ALA A 33 -13.15 5.51 0.46
N PHE A 34 -14.45 5.55 0.78
CA PHE A 34 -14.96 5.24 2.12
C PHE A 34 -14.56 3.83 2.56
N MET A 35 -14.86 2.81 1.76
CA MET A 35 -14.54 1.42 2.08
C MET A 35 -13.03 1.19 2.16
N GLY A 36 -12.24 1.83 1.32
CA GLY A 36 -10.77 1.77 1.34
C GLY A 36 -10.18 2.31 2.65
N GLN A 37 -10.67 3.45 3.12
CA GLN A 37 -10.26 4.01 4.41
C GLN A 37 -10.66 3.09 5.55
N MET A 38 -11.92 2.64 5.59
CA MET A 38 -12.41 1.75 6.66
C MET A 38 -11.71 0.39 6.66
N GLN A 39 -11.29 -0.11 5.50
CA GLN A 39 -10.50 -1.33 5.39
C GLN A 39 -9.17 -1.20 6.13
N VAL A 40 -8.47 -0.08 5.96
CA VAL A 40 -7.18 0.16 6.63
C VAL A 40 -7.38 0.40 8.12
N GLU A 41 -8.35 1.23 8.52
CA GLU A 41 -8.63 1.51 9.94
C GLU A 41 -9.03 0.24 10.73
N SER A 42 -9.79 -0.66 10.11
CA SER A 42 -10.32 -1.85 10.78
C SER A 42 -9.50 -3.12 10.55
N ALA A 43 -8.26 -3.00 10.05
CA ALA A 43 -7.39 -4.12 9.70
C ALA A 43 -8.08 -5.18 8.83
N GLY A 44 -8.82 -4.72 7.82
CA GLY A 44 -9.57 -5.57 6.89
C GLY A 44 -10.93 -6.03 7.40
N PHE A 45 -11.62 -5.22 8.21
CA PHE A 45 -12.95 -5.49 8.76
C PHE A 45 -13.03 -6.72 9.69
N ARG A 46 -11.90 -7.18 10.22
CA ARG A 46 -11.81 -8.46 10.93
C ARG A 46 -12.41 -8.43 12.33
N SER A 47 -12.33 -7.29 13.02
CA SER A 47 -12.77 -7.15 14.41
C SER A 47 -13.35 -5.76 14.67
N MET A 48 -14.35 -5.69 15.56
CA MET A 48 -14.93 -4.44 16.07
C MET A 48 -14.28 -3.98 17.39
N HIS A 49 -13.34 -4.78 17.91
CA HIS A 49 -12.49 -4.43 19.05
C HIS A 49 -11.03 -4.46 18.61
N GLU A 50 -10.24 -3.50 19.08
CA GLU A 50 -8.80 -3.65 19.00
C GLU A 50 -8.31 -4.85 19.82
N ASN A 51 -7.19 -5.43 19.40
CA ASN A 51 -6.54 -6.49 20.16
C ASN A 51 -5.46 -5.88 21.07
N LEU A 52 -5.70 -5.94 22.37
CA LEU A 52 -4.82 -5.39 23.40
C LEU A 52 -3.85 -6.42 23.98
N ASN A 53 -3.71 -7.59 23.36
CA ASN A 53 -2.76 -8.62 23.80
C ASN A 53 -1.39 -8.40 23.17
N TYR A 54 -0.53 -7.66 23.88
CA TYR A 54 0.85 -7.40 23.48
C TYR A 54 1.85 -8.29 24.19
N ARG A 55 2.91 -8.69 23.47
CA ARG A 55 4.14 -9.17 24.10
C ARG A 55 4.91 -7.97 24.70
N PRO A 56 5.63 -8.11 25.82
CA PRO A 56 6.31 -7.00 26.49
C PRO A 56 7.19 -6.16 25.56
N ALA A 57 8.06 -6.80 24.76
CA ALA A 57 8.94 -6.10 23.82
C ALA A 57 8.15 -5.34 22.74
N ARG A 58 7.08 -5.96 22.21
CA ARG A 58 6.22 -5.34 21.20
C ARG A 58 5.44 -4.15 21.77
N LEU A 59 5.03 -4.21 23.04
CA LEU A 59 4.35 -3.10 23.72
C LEU A 59 5.24 -1.84 23.75
N LEU A 60 6.52 -1.99 24.09
CA LEU A 60 7.49 -0.90 24.09
C LEU A 60 7.77 -0.35 22.68
N GLU A 61 7.83 -1.23 21.68
CA GLU A 61 8.05 -0.83 20.28
C GLU A 61 6.89 0.01 19.72
N VAL A 62 5.64 -0.38 20.04
CA VAL A 62 4.44 0.31 19.54
C VAL A 62 4.18 1.60 20.32
N PHE A 63 4.54 1.64 21.60
CA PHE A 63 4.24 2.76 22.50
C PHE A 63 5.49 3.25 23.26
N PRO A 64 6.53 3.71 22.56
CA PRO A 64 7.77 4.16 23.19
C PRO A 64 7.51 5.36 24.11
N GLY A 65 7.99 5.31 25.37
CA GLY A 65 7.83 6.39 26.35
C GLY A 65 6.40 6.65 26.81
N ARG A 66 5.43 5.81 26.43
CA ARG A 66 4.01 6.07 26.73
C ARG A 66 3.79 6.04 28.23
N ASN A 67 3.38 7.18 28.80
CA ASN A 67 3.21 7.36 30.24
C ASN A 67 4.47 6.98 31.05
N GLY A 68 5.66 7.13 30.46
CA GLY A 68 6.94 6.78 31.10
C GLY A 68 7.29 5.28 31.07
N MET A 69 6.54 4.47 30.32
CA MET A 69 6.83 3.06 30.11
C MET A 69 8.00 2.90 29.12
N ASP A 70 9.19 2.66 29.66
CA ASP A 70 10.43 2.52 28.88
C ASP A 70 11.24 1.25 29.23
N ARG A 71 10.88 0.55 30.32
CA ARG A 71 11.64 -0.62 30.78
C ARG A 71 10.90 -1.93 30.50
N LEU A 72 11.65 -2.95 30.10
CA LEU A 72 11.08 -4.27 29.77
C LEU A 72 10.36 -4.91 30.96
N ASP A 73 10.84 -4.71 32.18
CA ASP A 73 10.22 -5.29 33.38
C ASP A 73 8.89 -4.63 33.74
N GLU A 74 8.74 -3.32 33.48
CA GLU A 74 7.45 -2.62 33.57
C GLU A 74 6.48 -3.15 32.52
N ALA A 75 6.93 -3.28 31.27
CA ALA A 75 6.11 -3.84 30.21
C ALA A 75 5.67 -5.28 30.53
N LYS A 76 6.55 -6.12 31.10
CA LYS A 76 6.19 -7.47 31.58
C LYS A 76 5.11 -7.44 32.66
N ALA A 77 5.20 -6.50 33.61
CA ALA A 77 4.20 -6.36 34.67
C ALA A 77 2.84 -5.95 34.10
N ILE A 78 2.82 -4.98 33.18
CA ILE A 78 1.62 -4.52 32.49
C ILE A 78 0.97 -5.67 31.70
N THR A 79 1.74 -6.39 30.88
CA THR A 79 1.18 -7.47 30.05
C THR A 79 0.66 -8.65 30.87
N ARG A 80 1.24 -8.92 32.04
CA ARG A 80 0.74 -9.94 32.98
C ARG A 80 -0.63 -9.59 33.57
N GLY A 81 -0.97 -8.30 33.64
CA GLY A 81 -2.28 -7.82 34.08
C GLY A 81 -3.40 -7.96 33.05
N GLY A 82 -3.09 -8.40 31.83
CA GLY A 82 -4.07 -8.60 30.76
C GLY A 82 -4.56 -7.31 30.10
N ALA A 83 -5.53 -7.45 29.19
CA ALA A 83 -5.97 -6.39 28.28
C ALA A 83 -6.45 -5.10 28.99
N VAL A 84 -7.13 -5.22 30.14
CA VAL A 84 -7.62 -4.07 30.92
C VAL A 84 -6.44 -3.23 31.43
N VAL A 85 -5.43 -3.87 32.01
CA VAL A 85 -4.24 -3.20 32.54
C VAL A 85 -3.42 -2.59 31.40
N ILE A 86 -3.28 -3.32 30.29
CA ILE A 86 -2.60 -2.82 29.08
C ILE A 86 -3.31 -1.56 28.55
N ALA A 87 -4.63 -1.59 28.37
CA ALA A 87 -5.38 -0.44 27.85
C ALA A 87 -5.29 0.78 28.78
N ASN A 88 -5.38 0.57 30.09
CA ASN A 88 -5.24 1.66 31.07
C ASN A 88 -3.82 2.23 31.07
N ALA A 89 -2.79 1.40 30.89
CA ALA A 89 -1.41 1.88 30.76
C ALA A 89 -1.21 2.70 29.47
N MET A 90 -1.83 2.29 28.35
CA MET A 90 -1.61 2.93 27.04
C MET A 90 -2.44 4.20 26.85
N TYR A 91 -3.71 4.14 27.24
CA TYR A 91 -4.69 5.18 26.96
C TYR A 91 -5.13 5.96 28.19
N GLY A 92 -4.72 5.57 29.40
CA GLY A 92 -4.91 6.35 30.62
C GLY A 92 -3.72 7.29 30.90
N GLY A 93 -3.60 7.69 32.17
CA GLY A 93 -2.50 8.52 32.65
C GLY A 93 -2.45 9.91 32.02
N LYS A 94 -1.30 10.59 32.16
CA LYS A 94 -1.12 11.96 31.65
C LYS A 94 -1.28 12.03 30.13
N TRP A 95 -0.77 11.04 29.40
CA TRP A 95 -0.91 11.02 27.95
C TRP A 95 -2.39 10.87 27.54
N GLY A 96 -3.12 9.95 28.18
CA GLY A 96 -4.54 9.73 27.96
C GLY A 96 -5.40 10.96 28.25
N ALA A 97 -5.17 11.63 29.38
CA ALA A 97 -5.87 12.86 29.73
C ALA A 97 -5.67 13.95 28.66
N ASN A 98 -4.42 14.16 28.23
CA ASN A 98 -4.07 15.24 27.30
C ASN A 98 -4.52 14.99 25.86
N ASN A 99 -4.57 13.73 25.41
CA ASN A 99 -4.79 13.40 23.99
C ASN A 99 -6.16 12.78 23.71
N LEU A 100 -6.74 12.10 24.70
CA LEU A 100 -7.97 11.31 24.56
C LEU A 100 -9.10 11.80 25.46
N GLY A 101 -8.81 12.75 26.36
CA GLY A 101 -9.74 13.19 27.40
C GLY A 101 -10.04 12.12 28.45
N ASN A 102 -9.17 11.11 28.58
CA ASN A 102 -9.30 10.04 29.56
C ASN A 102 -8.82 10.54 30.93
N THR A 103 -9.72 11.14 31.70
CA THR A 103 -9.41 11.77 33.00
C THR A 103 -9.70 10.88 34.19
N GLU A 104 -10.51 9.83 34.01
CA GLU A 104 -10.92 8.95 35.12
C GLU A 104 -10.12 7.64 35.14
N PRO A 105 -9.90 7.05 36.32
CA PRO A 105 -9.36 5.70 36.44
C PRO A 105 -10.19 4.69 35.63
N GLY A 106 -9.51 3.86 34.83
CA GLY A 106 -10.16 2.85 33.99
C GLY A 106 -10.61 3.34 32.62
N ASP A 107 -10.47 4.63 32.31
CA ASP A 107 -10.88 5.20 31.02
C ASP A 107 -10.15 4.59 29.82
N GLY A 108 -8.89 4.20 30.00
CA GLY A 108 -8.12 3.59 28.93
C GLY A 108 -8.77 2.30 28.43
N TRP A 109 -9.22 1.44 29.35
CA TRP A 109 -10.01 0.25 29.00
C TRP A 109 -11.43 0.60 28.58
N ARG A 110 -12.11 1.50 29.30
CA ARG A 110 -13.52 1.84 29.03
C ARG A 110 -13.70 2.39 27.62
N PHE A 111 -12.81 3.26 27.17
CA PHE A 111 -12.85 3.96 25.88
C PHE A 111 -11.75 3.51 24.92
N HIS A 112 -11.39 2.23 24.95
CA HIS A 112 -10.50 1.61 23.96
C HIS A 112 -11.11 1.65 22.54
N GLY A 113 -10.27 1.44 21.53
CA GLY A 113 -10.59 1.48 20.11
C GLY A 113 -11.67 0.46 19.71
N ARG A 114 -12.77 0.95 19.15
CA ARG A 114 -13.88 0.13 18.66
C ARG A 114 -14.37 0.53 17.28
N GLY A 115 -15.03 -0.42 16.62
CA GLY A 115 -15.71 -0.22 15.35
C GLY A 115 -14.77 0.01 14.16
N TYR A 116 -15.37 0.34 13.02
CA TYR A 116 -14.67 0.50 11.74
C TYR A 116 -13.67 1.65 11.69
N VAL A 117 -13.89 2.69 12.51
CA VAL A 117 -13.03 3.89 12.58
C VAL A 117 -12.05 3.86 13.76
N GLN A 118 -12.04 2.78 14.56
CA GLN A 118 -11.25 2.68 15.79
C GLN A 118 -11.48 3.87 16.74
N LEU A 119 -12.75 4.14 17.06
CA LEU A 119 -13.13 5.23 17.97
C LEU A 119 -12.49 5.01 19.34
N THR A 120 -11.59 5.91 19.74
CA THR A 120 -10.75 5.76 20.94
C THR A 120 -10.76 7.04 21.78
N GLY A 121 -10.87 6.92 23.09
CA GLY A 121 -10.79 8.02 24.05
C GLY A 121 -12.13 8.66 24.40
N ARG A 122 -12.34 8.96 25.69
CA ARG A 122 -13.57 9.53 26.26
C ARG A 122 -14.05 10.76 25.48
N ALA A 123 -13.16 11.68 25.14
CA ALA A 123 -13.52 12.90 24.41
C ALA A 123 -14.15 12.58 23.05
N ASN A 124 -13.63 11.58 22.34
CA ASN A 124 -14.17 11.16 21.04
C ASN A 124 -15.50 10.41 21.20
N TYR A 125 -15.65 9.55 22.21
CA TYR A 125 -16.93 8.89 22.52
C TYR A 125 -18.01 9.90 22.90
N ARG A 126 -17.69 10.88 23.75
CA ARG A 126 -18.60 11.96 24.14
C ARG A 126 -19.02 12.81 22.95
N ARG A 127 -18.09 13.18 22.07
CA ARG A 127 -18.42 13.93 20.86
C ARG A 127 -19.36 13.14 19.95
N ALA A 128 -19.04 11.88 19.67
CA ALA A 128 -19.89 11.01 18.85
C ALA A 128 -21.27 10.77 19.49
N ALA A 129 -21.33 10.64 20.83
CA ALA A 129 -22.58 10.52 21.57
C ALA A 129 -23.51 11.72 21.31
N LEU A 130 -22.97 12.94 21.39
CA LEU A 130 -23.71 14.18 21.18
C LEU A 130 -24.13 14.36 19.71
N GLU A 131 -23.19 14.16 18.77
CA GLU A 131 -23.45 14.34 17.34
C GLU A 131 -24.50 13.36 16.80
N MET A 132 -24.53 12.13 17.33
CA MET A 132 -25.41 11.06 16.85
C MET A 132 -26.62 10.81 17.75
N GLY A 133 -26.74 11.49 18.90
CA GLY A 133 -27.81 11.24 19.88
C GLY A 133 -27.77 9.84 20.49
N LEU A 134 -26.57 9.26 20.63
CA LEU A 134 -26.36 7.90 21.15
C LEU A 134 -25.71 7.92 22.52
N ALA A 135 -25.99 6.93 23.36
CA ALA A 135 -25.42 6.84 24.71
C ALA A 135 -23.97 6.29 24.73
N LEU A 136 -23.09 6.71 23.80
CA LEU A 136 -21.74 6.14 23.63
C LEU A 136 -20.78 6.43 24.80
N GLU A 137 -20.93 7.55 25.51
CA GLU A 137 -20.09 7.81 26.69
C GLU A 137 -20.51 6.93 27.89
N ALA A 138 -21.82 6.75 28.07
CA ALA A 138 -22.37 5.92 29.14
C ALA A 138 -22.24 4.41 28.86
N ARG A 139 -22.40 4.01 27.59
CA ARG A 139 -22.33 2.63 27.07
C ARG A 139 -21.37 2.56 25.87
N PRO A 140 -20.05 2.58 26.11
CA PRO A 140 -19.04 2.60 25.05
C PRO A 140 -18.95 1.29 24.25
N ASP A 141 -19.45 0.18 24.80
CA ASP A 141 -19.61 -1.10 24.11
C ASP A 141 -20.48 -1.01 22.85
N LEU A 142 -21.44 -0.08 22.82
CA LEU A 142 -22.24 0.19 21.63
C LEU A 142 -21.39 0.55 20.40
N ALA A 143 -20.20 1.14 20.57
CA ALA A 143 -19.33 1.45 19.42
C ALA A 143 -18.76 0.19 18.72
N ALA A 144 -18.88 -0.99 19.34
CA ALA A 144 -18.56 -2.28 18.72
C ALA A 144 -19.81 -3.01 18.18
N ASP A 145 -21.03 -2.58 18.52
CA ASP A 145 -22.23 -3.06 17.86
C ASP A 145 -22.17 -2.68 16.39
N ARG A 146 -22.46 -3.64 15.51
CA ARG A 146 -22.18 -3.52 14.07
C ARG A 146 -23.02 -2.43 13.41
N GLU A 147 -24.28 -2.24 13.83
CA GLU A 147 -25.17 -1.21 13.30
C GLU A 147 -24.67 0.17 13.74
N VAL A 148 -24.40 0.32 15.04
CA VAL A 148 -23.89 1.57 15.61
C VAL A 148 -22.51 1.93 15.04
N ALA A 149 -21.60 0.97 14.93
CA ALA A 149 -20.27 1.15 14.35
C ALA A 149 -20.32 1.61 12.89
N ALA A 150 -21.24 1.03 12.09
CA ALA A 150 -21.46 1.48 10.72
C ALA A 150 -22.01 2.92 10.68
N GLY A 151 -22.95 3.25 11.57
CA GLY A 151 -23.44 4.61 11.75
C GLY A 151 -22.33 5.61 12.09
N ILE A 152 -21.46 5.26 13.03
CA ILE A 152 -20.30 6.08 13.44
C ILE A 152 -19.38 6.30 12.23
N ALA A 153 -19.07 5.24 11.47
CA ALA A 153 -18.20 5.34 10.30
C ALA A 153 -18.76 6.28 9.22
N ILE A 154 -20.05 6.14 8.90
CA ILE A 154 -20.73 6.98 7.90
C ILE A 154 -20.79 8.44 8.37
N HIS A 155 -21.11 8.68 9.64
CA HIS A 155 -21.11 10.01 10.24
C HIS A 155 -19.72 10.65 10.18
N PHE A 156 -18.69 9.92 10.59
CA PHE A 156 -17.30 10.39 10.56
C PHE A 156 -16.83 10.75 9.15
N TRP A 157 -17.19 9.93 8.14
CA TRP A 157 -16.92 10.21 6.74
C TRP A 157 -17.60 11.50 6.26
N ARG A 158 -18.89 11.64 6.55
CA ARG A 158 -19.68 12.83 6.15
C ARG A 158 -19.08 14.12 6.68
N GLU A 159 -18.87 14.18 7.99
CA GLU A 159 -18.41 15.40 8.66
C GLU A 159 -16.98 15.80 8.26
N ARG A 160 -16.11 14.81 8.06
CA ARG A 160 -14.67 15.07 7.89
C ARG A 160 -14.23 15.09 6.45
N VAL A 161 -14.90 14.34 5.58
CA VAL A 161 -14.48 14.13 4.19
C VAL A 161 -15.49 14.74 3.23
N ALA A 162 -16.73 14.24 3.24
CA ALA A 162 -17.72 14.62 2.23
C ALA A 162 -18.16 16.08 2.34
N ALA A 163 -18.41 16.58 3.56
CA ALA A 163 -18.78 17.98 3.82
C ALA A 163 -17.69 18.99 3.38
N LYS A 164 -16.45 18.50 3.19
CA LYS A 164 -15.30 19.31 2.77
C LYS A 164 -14.90 19.07 1.31
N GLY A 165 -15.65 18.26 0.56
CA GLY A 165 -15.35 17.94 -0.83
C GLY A 165 -14.10 17.08 -1.04
N LEU A 166 -13.65 16.33 -0.03
CA LEU A 166 -12.38 15.59 -0.06
C LEU A 166 -12.52 14.13 -0.52
N GLN A 167 -13.74 13.67 -0.80
CA GLN A 167 -14.07 12.26 -1.02
C GLN A 167 -13.42 11.62 -2.26
N TYR A 168 -12.92 12.44 -3.19
CA TYR A 168 -12.25 11.99 -4.41
C TYR A 168 -10.73 12.13 -4.37
N ASP A 169 -10.17 12.64 -3.26
CA ASP A 169 -8.74 12.73 -3.02
C ASP A 169 -8.37 11.86 -1.80
N VAL A 170 -7.79 10.69 -2.07
CA VAL A 170 -7.39 9.74 -1.03
C VAL A 170 -6.40 10.37 -0.04
N ARG A 171 -5.50 11.25 -0.48
CA ARG A 171 -4.54 11.92 0.41
C ARG A 171 -5.25 12.91 1.32
N ALA A 172 -6.16 13.71 0.77
CA ALA A 172 -6.91 14.67 1.57
C ALA A 172 -7.88 13.99 2.55
N ALA A 173 -8.59 12.95 2.10
CA ALA A 173 -9.43 12.11 2.95
C ALA A 173 -8.62 11.45 4.08
N THR A 174 -7.43 10.91 3.76
CA THR A 174 -6.53 10.32 4.77
C THR A 174 -6.14 11.34 5.85
N ARG A 175 -5.76 12.55 5.45
CA ARG A 175 -5.45 13.64 6.41
C ARG A 175 -6.65 14.02 7.26
N ALA A 176 -7.83 14.10 6.67
CA ALA A 176 -9.05 14.45 7.41
C ALA A 176 -9.44 13.39 8.45
N ILE A 177 -9.19 12.11 8.17
CA ILE A 177 -9.50 10.98 9.05
C ILE A 177 -8.43 10.83 10.15
N ASN A 178 -7.14 10.81 9.77
CA ASN A 178 -6.03 10.44 10.65
C ASN A 178 -5.26 11.64 11.25
N GLY A 179 -5.57 12.86 10.84
CA GLY A 179 -4.76 14.05 11.18
C GLY A 179 -3.37 14.06 10.50
N GLY A 180 -3.11 13.14 9.56
CA GLY A 180 -1.83 12.95 8.88
C GLY A 180 -1.94 12.01 7.68
N THR A 181 -0.82 11.56 7.11
CA THR A 181 -0.79 10.70 5.91
C THR A 181 -0.32 9.27 6.19
N LYS A 182 -0.60 8.74 7.38
CA LYS A 182 -0.20 7.39 7.77
C LYS A 182 -0.89 6.35 6.87
N HIS A 183 -0.13 5.35 6.41
CA HIS A 183 -0.60 4.27 5.52
C HIS A 183 -1.19 4.76 4.18
N LEU A 184 -0.74 5.92 3.66
CA LEU A 184 -1.34 6.51 2.46
C LEU A 184 -1.34 5.57 1.23
N LYS A 185 -0.25 4.82 1.01
CA LYS A 185 -0.18 3.84 -0.08
C LYS A 185 -1.24 2.75 0.09
N GLU A 186 -1.30 2.12 1.26
CA GLU A 186 -2.27 1.06 1.57
C GLU A 186 -3.72 1.55 1.39
N ARG A 187 -4.01 2.81 1.74
CA ARG A 187 -5.33 3.43 1.54
C ARG A 187 -5.65 3.68 0.07
N GLY A 188 -4.64 4.06 -0.72
CA GLY A 188 -4.74 4.16 -2.17
C GLY A 188 -5.05 2.82 -2.81
N ASP A 189 -4.23 1.81 -2.52
CA ASP A 189 -4.38 0.43 -3.00
C ASP A 189 -5.76 -0.14 -2.62
N ALA A 190 -6.22 0.09 -1.38
CA ALA A 190 -7.54 -0.33 -0.92
C ALA A 190 -8.67 0.40 -1.65
N THR A 191 -8.52 1.70 -1.90
CA THR A 191 -9.53 2.48 -2.66
C THR A 191 -9.65 1.93 -4.09
N GLU A 192 -8.53 1.67 -4.76
CA GLU A 192 -8.52 1.11 -6.12
C GLU A 192 -9.12 -0.30 -6.15
N TYR A 193 -8.78 -1.14 -5.17
CA TYR A 193 -9.39 -2.46 -4.99
C TYR A 193 -10.93 -2.38 -4.93
N TRP A 194 -11.46 -1.43 -4.16
CA TRP A 194 -12.90 -1.22 -4.06
C TRP A 194 -13.52 -0.65 -5.35
N GLN A 195 -12.85 0.29 -6.01
CA GLN A 195 -13.30 0.82 -7.30
C GLN A 195 -13.45 -0.28 -8.35
N GLY A 196 -12.49 -1.21 -8.43
CA GLY A 196 -12.56 -2.35 -9.35
C GLY A 196 -13.71 -3.32 -9.06
N ARG A 197 -14.19 -3.39 -7.82
CA ARG A 197 -15.28 -4.28 -7.40
C ARG A 197 -16.66 -3.63 -7.46
N LEU A 198 -16.75 -2.32 -7.30
CA LEU A 198 -17.98 -1.53 -7.38
C LEU A 198 -18.35 -1.19 -8.83
N THR A 199 -18.44 -2.23 -9.66
CA THR A 199 -18.89 -2.14 -11.05
C THR A 199 -20.33 -1.61 -11.14
N PRO A 200 -20.79 -1.11 -12.30
CA PRO A 200 -22.20 -0.70 -12.48
C PRO A 200 -23.22 -1.79 -12.09
N ALA A 201 -22.91 -3.06 -12.37
CA ALA A 201 -23.75 -4.19 -11.97
C ALA A 201 -23.77 -4.39 -10.44
N ALA A 202 -22.61 -4.22 -9.78
CA ALA A 202 -22.52 -4.28 -8.33
C ALA A 202 -23.31 -3.14 -7.67
N MET A 203 -23.23 -1.92 -8.21
CA MET A 203 -23.98 -0.77 -7.71
C MET A 203 -25.50 -0.97 -7.87
N LYS A 204 -25.95 -1.51 -9.01
CA LYS A 204 -27.36 -1.86 -9.24
C LYS A 204 -27.85 -2.97 -8.29
N ALA A 205 -27.00 -3.92 -7.93
CA ALA A 205 -27.34 -4.93 -6.93
C ALA A 205 -27.52 -4.28 -5.54
N LEU A 206 -26.69 -3.30 -5.18
CA LEU A 206 -26.82 -2.56 -3.92
C LEU A 206 -28.14 -1.79 -3.83
N ASP A 207 -28.66 -1.24 -4.94
CA ASP A 207 -30.00 -0.64 -5.02
C ASP A 207 -31.11 -1.62 -4.62
N GLN A 208 -30.91 -2.90 -4.94
CA GLN A 208 -31.84 -3.98 -4.61
C GLN A 208 -31.58 -4.57 -3.22
N GLY A 209 -30.59 -4.05 -2.49
CA GLY A 209 -30.18 -4.58 -1.19
C GLY A 209 -29.32 -5.84 -1.26
N GLU A 210 -28.78 -6.16 -2.44
CA GLU A 210 -27.95 -7.33 -2.71
C GLU A 210 -26.48 -6.95 -2.84
N ILE A 211 -25.56 -7.88 -2.55
CA ILE A 211 -24.12 -7.64 -2.62
C ILE A 211 -23.51 -8.57 -3.68
N HIS A 212 -23.32 -8.02 -4.87
CA HIS A 212 -22.70 -8.72 -6.00
C HIS A 212 -21.42 -8.00 -6.42
N LEU A 213 -20.36 -8.17 -5.63
CA LEU A 213 -19.07 -7.55 -5.95
C LEU A 213 -18.49 -8.12 -7.24
N GLY A 214 -18.03 -7.24 -8.11
CA GLY A 214 -17.38 -7.62 -9.36
C GLY A 214 -16.19 -8.53 -9.09
N ARG A 215 -16.00 -9.54 -9.96
CA ARG A 215 -14.71 -10.23 -10.01
C ARG A 215 -13.68 -9.22 -10.50
N ILE A 216 -12.55 -9.13 -9.79
CA ILE A 216 -11.36 -8.46 -10.32
C ILE A 216 -10.86 -9.38 -11.43
N SER A 217 -11.35 -9.14 -12.64
CA SER A 217 -10.84 -9.81 -13.83
C SER A 217 -9.43 -9.28 -14.04
N SER A 218 -8.46 -10.16 -14.24
CA SER A 218 -7.16 -9.87 -14.87
C SER A 218 -7.34 -9.44 -16.34
N ARG A 219 -8.23 -8.46 -16.58
CA ARG A 219 -8.54 -7.96 -17.91
C ARG A 219 -7.35 -7.12 -18.36
N LYS A 220 -6.68 -7.62 -19.40
CA LYS A 220 -5.78 -6.88 -20.30
C LYS A 220 -6.28 -5.44 -20.47
N VAL A 221 -5.64 -4.50 -19.80
CA VAL A 221 -5.77 -3.07 -20.10
C VAL A 221 -4.97 -2.85 -21.37
N SER A 222 -5.60 -2.25 -22.38
CA SER A 222 -4.97 -1.92 -23.65
C SER A 222 -3.72 -1.08 -23.42
N SER A 223 -2.65 -1.52 -24.06
CA SER A 223 -1.23 -1.19 -23.88
C SER A 223 -0.81 0.25 -24.23
N ALA A 224 -1.71 1.23 -24.23
CA ALA A 224 -1.40 2.60 -24.66
C ALA A 224 -1.53 3.66 -23.55
N GLU A 225 -2.31 3.44 -22.50
CA GLU A 225 -2.57 4.46 -21.46
C GLU A 225 -2.00 4.14 -20.07
N SER A 226 -1.37 2.97 -19.88
CA SER A 226 -0.92 2.48 -18.56
C SER A 226 0.54 2.78 -18.21
N VAL A 227 1.30 3.48 -19.06
CA VAL A 227 2.77 3.67 -18.92
C VAL A 227 3.17 4.54 -17.71
N GLY A 228 2.23 4.96 -16.86
CA GLY A 228 2.52 5.76 -15.66
C GLY A 228 1.89 5.29 -14.35
N ARG A 229 1.20 4.14 -14.29
CA ARG A 229 0.39 3.76 -13.10
C ARG A 229 0.76 2.44 -12.43
N ILE A 230 1.48 1.54 -13.11
CA ILE A 230 1.93 0.27 -12.52
C ILE A 230 3.44 0.35 -12.24
N ASP A 231 3.88 -0.04 -11.05
CA ASP A 231 5.30 -0.11 -10.69
C ASP A 231 5.83 -1.55 -10.81
N MET A 232 7.16 -1.72 -10.79
CA MET A 232 7.79 -3.04 -11.00
C MET A 232 7.35 -4.14 -10.01
N ARG A 233 6.76 -3.80 -8.86
CA ARG A 233 6.19 -4.78 -7.92
C ARG A 233 4.88 -5.37 -8.41
N ASP A 234 4.21 -4.69 -9.33
CA ASP A 234 2.96 -5.18 -9.92
C ASP A 234 3.25 -6.33 -10.89
N PRO A 235 2.60 -7.50 -10.75
CA PRO A 235 2.72 -8.62 -11.69
C PRO A 235 2.41 -8.30 -13.15
N ALA A 236 1.64 -7.23 -13.41
CA ALA A 236 1.35 -6.75 -14.75
C ALA A 236 2.47 -5.88 -15.35
N HIS A 237 3.46 -5.44 -14.54
CA HIS A 237 4.57 -4.65 -15.05
C HIS A 237 5.54 -5.53 -15.85
N PRO A 238 5.98 -5.13 -17.06
CA PRO A 238 6.84 -5.99 -17.90
C PRO A 238 8.20 -6.35 -17.28
N ALA A 239 8.67 -5.58 -16.31
CA ALA A 239 9.90 -5.86 -15.56
C ALA A 239 9.67 -6.68 -14.27
N HIS A 240 8.45 -7.12 -13.98
CA HIS A 240 8.09 -7.77 -12.72
C HIS A 240 8.92 -9.03 -12.42
N GLU A 241 9.09 -9.92 -13.41
CA GLU A 241 9.85 -11.15 -13.19
C GLU A 241 11.32 -10.86 -12.85
N ARG A 242 11.95 -9.90 -13.54
CA ARG A 242 13.30 -9.44 -13.23
C ARG A 242 13.39 -8.77 -11.86
N TYR A 243 12.35 -8.01 -11.48
CA TYR A 243 12.24 -7.44 -10.13
C TYR A 243 12.17 -8.54 -9.07
N MET A 244 11.37 -9.58 -9.27
CA MET A 244 11.23 -10.69 -8.32
C MET A 244 12.49 -11.55 -8.25
N GLN A 245 13.21 -11.75 -9.35
CA GLN A 245 14.53 -12.39 -9.37
C GLN A 245 15.53 -11.59 -8.52
N ALA A 246 15.62 -10.27 -8.75
CA ALA A 246 16.50 -9.39 -8.00
C ALA A 246 16.14 -9.36 -6.50
N PHE A 247 14.85 -9.24 -6.18
CA PHE A 247 14.34 -9.22 -4.81
C PHE A 247 14.71 -10.50 -4.05
N ARG A 248 14.50 -11.68 -4.67
CA ARG A 248 14.86 -12.97 -4.06
C ARG A 248 16.36 -13.11 -3.85
N SER A 249 17.16 -12.74 -4.86
CA SER A 249 18.62 -12.85 -4.75
C SER A 249 19.16 -11.91 -3.67
N LEU A 250 18.64 -10.68 -3.55
CA LEU A 250 19.03 -9.74 -2.50
C LEU A 250 18.59 -10.20 -1.10
N SER A 251 17.39 -10.77 -0.99
CA SER A 251 16.87 -11.31 0.28
C SER A 251 17.67 -12.49 0.81
N ALA A 252 18.40 -13.18 -0.07
CA ALA A 252 19.25 -14.31 0.26
C ALA A 252 20.71 -13.92 0.59
N LEU A 253 21.09 -12.65 0.42
CA LEU A 253 22.44 -12.18 0.76
C LEU A 253 22.58 -12.04 2.28
N ALA A 254 23.69 -12.57 2.82
CA ALA A 254 24.07 -12.36 4.22
C ALA A 254 24.65 -10.95 4.39
N ILE A 255 23.78 -9.95 4.59
CA ILE A 255 24.11 -8.53 4.77
C ILE A 255 23.72 -8.12 6.21
N THR A 256 24.42 -7.16 6.83
CA THR A 256 24.16 -6.80 8.25
C THR A 256 22.82 -6.06 8.43
N PRO A 257 22.15 -6.21 9.59
CA PRO A 257 20.89 -5.52 9.88
C PRO A 257 20.95 -3.99 9.80
N GLU A 258 22.10 -3.35 10.05
CA GLU A 258 22.25 -1.90 9.89
C GLU A 258 22.13 -1.46 8.41
N GLN A 259 22.50 -2.33 7.46
CA GLN A 259 22.37 -2.08 6.02
C GLN A 259 20.94 -2.37 5.51
N MET A 260 20.13 -3.13 6.27
CA MET A 260 18.77 -3.54 5.90
C MET A 260 17.67 -2.75 6.63
N SER A 261 17.63 -1.43 6.46
CA SER A 261 16.57 -0.60 7.04
C SER A 261 15.44 -0.28 6.04
N GLY A 262 14.18 -0.34 6.51
CA GLY A 262 13.00 0.03 5.71
C GLY A 262 12.80 -0.82 4.45
N ASN A 263 12.46 -0.19 3.32
CA ASN A 263 12.19 -0.85 2.04
C ASN A 263 13.47 -1.09 1.20
N TRP A 264 14.62 -1.28 1.85
CA TRP A 264 15.93 -1.37 1.18
C TRP A 264 15.95 -2.39 0.03
N THR A 265 15.53 -3.64 0.30
CA THR A 265 15.51 -4.72 -0.71
C THR A 265 14.66 -4.36 -1.93
N GLU A 266 13.49 -3.74 -1.72
CA GLU A 266 12.61 -3.31 -2.82
C GLU A 266 13.28 -2.22 -3.68
N ARG A 267 13.93 -1.24 -3.03
CA ARG A 267 14.60 -0.12 -3.70
C ARG A 267 15.81 -0.60 -4.51
N GLN A 268 16.65 -1.44 -3.91
CA GLN A 268 17.81 -2.01 -4.58
C GLN A 268 17.40 -2.92 -5.75
N ALA A 269 16.37 -3.75 -5.58
CA ALA A 269 15.86 -4.61 -6.66
C ALA A 269 15.35 -3.78 -7.84
N ALA A 270 14.51 -2.78 -7.59
CA ALA A 270 13.96 -1.93 -8.64
C ALA A 270 15.05 -1.09 -9.34
N ALA A 271 15.99 -0.53 -8.59
CA ALA A 271 17.10 0.24 -9.14
C ALA A 271 18.01 -0.62 -10.02
N LEU A 272 18.31 -1.84 -9.60
CA LEU A 272 19.18 -2.75 -10.35
C LEU A 272 18.52 -3.20 -11.66
N VAL A 273 17.22 -3.48 -11.66
CA VAL A 273 16.44 -3.77 -12.88
C VAL A 273 16.39 -2.55 -13.81
N ALA A 274 16.21 -1.35 -13.26
CA ALA A 274 16.23 -0.12 -14.03
C ALA A 274 17.62 0.23 -14.58
N ALA A 275 18.71 -0.15 -13.92
CA ALA A 275 20.08 0.09 -14.39
C ALA A 275 20.60 -0.99 -15.36
N SER A 276 19.85 -2.08 -15.53
CA SER A 276 20.30 -3.26 -16.30
C SER A 276 19.34 -3.62 -17.45
N PRO A 277 18.95 -2.67 -18.33
CA PRO A 277 17.96 -2.92 -19.37
C PRO A 277 18.40 -3.96 -20.40
N HIS A 278 19.71 -4.19 -20.52
CA HIS A 278 20.35 -5.13 -21.44
C HIS A 278 20.37 -6.59 -20.95
N LEU A 279 19.98 -6.83 -19.70
CA LEU A 279 19.88 -8.17 -19.10
C LEU A 279 18.47 -8.72 -19.29
N THR A 280 18.37 -9.96 -19.74
CA THR A 280 17.12 -10.71 -19.90
C THR A 280 16.71 -11.42 -18.61
N SER A 281 17.68 -11.82 -17.78
CA SER A 281 17.49 -12.34 -16.41
C SER A 281 18.44 -11.70 -15.40
N LEU A 282 18.10 -11.80 -14.11
CA LEU A 282 19.01 -11.49 -12.98
C LEU A 282 19.16 -12.74 -12.10
N ASP A 283 19.96 -13.70 -12.55
CA ASP A 283 20.07 -15.02 -11.91
C ASP A 283 20.85 -14.98 -10.59
N THR A 284 21.79 -14.04 -10.47
CA THR A 284 22.62 -13.89 -9.27
C THR A 284 22.97 -12.43 -9.06
N ILE A 285 22.91 -11.98 -7.81
CA ILE A 285 23.40 -10.67 -7.39
C ILE A 285 24.57 -10.84 -6.44
N CYS A 286 25.65 -10.12 -6.71
CA CYS A 286 26.83 -10.08 -5.84
C CYS A 286 27.06 -8.66 -5.31
N VAL A 287 27.69 -8.57 -4.14
CA VAL A 287 28.10 -7.30 -3.53
C VAL A 287 29.60 -7.10 -3.77
N SER A 288 30.05 -5.88 -4.06
CA SER A 288 31.47 -5.54 -4.07
C SER A 288 32.13 -5.79 -2.70
N GLN A 289 33.45 -6.01 -2.69
CA GLN A 289 34.21 -6.21 -1.45
C GLN A 289 34.08 -5.06 -0.45
N ASP A 290 33.89 -3.83 -0.94
CA ASP A 290 33.70 -2.63 -0.12
C ASP A 290 32.21 -2.38 0.27
N GLY A 291 31.29 -3.25 -0.16
CA GLY A 291 29.86 -3.14 0.12
C GLY A 291 29.12 -2.05 -0.65
N ARG A 292 29.81 -1.29 -1.51
CA ARG A 292 29.25 -0.07 -2.14
C ARG A 292 28.49 -0.33 -3.44
N ARG A 293 28.66 -1.49 -4.06
CA ARG A 293 28.03 -1.83 -5.34
C ARG A 293 27.34 -3.18 -5.31
N LEU A 294 26.21 -3.24 -6.01
CA LEU A 294 25.54 -4.49 -6.36
C LEU A 294 25.76 -4.78 -7.84
N PHE A 295 26.13 -6.01 -8.16
CA PHE A 295 26.30 -6.49 -9.52
C PHE A 295 25.23 -7.51 -9.87
N ALA A 296 24.48 -7.26 -10.93
CA ALA A 296 23.55 -8.21 -11.54
C ALA A 296 24.29 -9.07 -12.57
N LEU A 297 24.14 -10.38 -12.43
CA LEU A 297 24.79 -11.38 -13.28
C LEU A 297 23.74 -12.21 -14.02
N GLU A 298 23.88 -12.29 -15.35
CA GLU A 298 23.11 -13.17 -16.24
C GLU A 298 24.00 -14.38 -16.62
N ARG A 299 23.49 -15.60 -16.43
CA ARG A 299 24.19 -16.84 -16.81
C ARG A 299 24.08 -17.11 -18.30
N ASN A 300 25.12 -17.71 -18.88
CA ASN A 300 25.06 -18.30 -20.21
C ASN A 300 24.77 -19.80 -20.12
N ASP A 301 23.59 -20.22 -20.58
CA ASP A 301 23.13 -21.60 -20.53
C ASP A 301 23.98 -22.56 -21.39
N GLU A 302 24.69 -22.06 -22.41
CA GLU A 302 25.50 -22.89 -23.31
C GLU A 302 26.94 -23.16 -22.83
N ALA A 303 27.48 -22.33 -21.92
CA ALA A 303 28.90 -22.41 -21.53
C ALA A 303 29.16 -22.31 -20.02
N GLY A 304 28.12 -22.09 -19.20
CA GLY A 304 28.26 -21.93 -17.74
C GLY A 304 29.04 -20.69 -17.31
N SER A 305 29.38 -19.78 -18.24
CA SER A 305 30.16 -18.56 -18.00
C SER A 305 29.28 -17.31 -17.95
N LEU A 306 29.67 -16.32 -17.15
CA LEU A 306 28.93 -15.06 -16.97
C LEU A 306 29.18 -14.13 -18.16
N ARG A 307 28.13 -13.59 -18.77
CA ARG A 307 28.25 -12.83 -20.05
C ARG A 307 28.11 -11.31 -19.90
N LYS A 308 27.27 -10.81 -18.98
CA LYS A 308 26.93 -9.38 -18.88
C LYS A 308 26.73 -8.96 -17.43
N ILE A 309 27.18 -7.74 -17.10
CA ILE A 309 27.16 -7.18 -15.75
C ILE A 309 26.40 -5.86 -15.78
N GLY A 310 25.28 -5.80 -15.06
CA GLY A 310 24.65 -4.54 -14.64
C GLY A 310 25.08 -4.19 -13.22
N TYR A 311 25.14 -2.91 -12.85
CA TYR A 311 25.45 -2.53 -11.47
C TYR A 311 24.71 -1.28 -11.01
N VAL A 312 24.58 -1.15 -9.69
CA VAL A 312 24.16 0.08 -9.02
C VAL A 312 25.06 0.36 -7.82
N ASP A 313 25.28 1.64 -7.52
CA ASP A 313 25.86 2.07 -6.25
C ASP A 313 24.79 2.06 -5.16
N VAL A 314 25.07 1.46 -3.99
CA VAL A 314 24.10 1.20 -2.91
C VAL A 314 23.61 2.48 -2.22
N GLU A 315 24.50 3.43 -1.97
CA GLU A 315 24.15 4.67 -1.25
C GLU A 315 23.14 5.54 -2.01
N PRO A 316 23.35 5.89 -3.29
CA PRO A 316 22.37 6.65 -4.07
C PRO A 316 21.01 5.95 -4.19
N THR A 317 20.99 4.62 -4.27
CA THR A 317 19.76 3.85 -4.43
C THR A 317 18.94 3.72 -3.15
N ASN A 318 19.54 3.90 -1.97
CA ASN A 318 18.81 3.97 -0.71
C ASN A 318 17.73 5.05 -0.73
N GLN A 319 17.94 6.15 -1.47
CA GLN A 319 17.00 7.26 -1.59
C GLN A 319 16.10 7.17 -2.84
N LEU A 320 16.31 6.17 -3.68
CA LEU A 320 15.57 5.97 -4.93
C LEU A 320 14.34 5.10 -4.67
N SER A 321 13.15 5.65 -4.87
CA SER A 321 11.91 4.89 -4.70
C SER A 321 11.68 3.91 -5.85
N VAL A 322 10.95 2.82 -5.60
CA VAL A 322 10.59 1.82 -6.62
C VAL A 322 9.87 2.48 -7.79
N GLU A 323 9.01 3.45 -7.53
CA GLU A 323 8.26 4.20 -8.54
C GLU A 323 9.18 5.06 -9.42
N ARG A 324 10.24 5.64 -8.82
CA ARG A 324 11.23 6.41 -9.58
C ARG A 324 12.10 5.50 -10.45
N SER A 325 12.52 4.34 -9.95
CA SER A 325 13.21 3.32 -10.75
C SER A 325 12.32 2.75 -11.86
N THR A 326 11.02 2.55 -11.59
CA THR A 326 10.02 2.14 -12.60
C THR A 326 9.95 3.15 -13.74
N ARG A 327 9.90 4.45 -13.41
CA ARG A 327 9.90 5.51 -14.42
C ARG A 327 11.18 5.53 -15.24
N GLN A 328 12.34 5.42 -14.59
CA GLN A 328 13.64 5.34 -15.28
C GLN A 328 13.72 4.15 -16.23
N TRP A 329 13.18 2.99 -15.83
CA TRP A 329 13.11 1.84 -16.71
C TRP A 329 12.24 2.10 -17.94
N HIS A 330 11.06 2.71 -17.77
CA HIS A 330 10.20 3.09 -18.90
C HIS A 330 10.90 4.10 -19.84
N GLU A 331 11.60 5.09 -19.29
CA GLU A 331 12.38 6.06 -20.06
C GLU A 331 13.46 5.37 -20.92
N GLN A 332 14.16 4.38 -20.36
CA GLN A 332 15.18 3.62 -21.09
C GLN A 332 14.60 2.68 -22.16
N GLN A 333 13.44 2.07 -21.91
CA GLN A 333 12.76 1.25 -22.92
C GLN A 333 12.26 2.12 -24.08
N ALA A 334 11.72 3.30 -23.78
CA ALA A 334 11.29 4.27 -24.79
C ALA A 334 12.47 4.75 -25.65
N ALA A 335 13.62 5.06 -25.02
CA ALA A 335 14.85 5.44 -25.73
C ALA A 335 15.40 4.33 -26.64
N SER A 336 15.27 3.07 -26.22
CA SER A 336 15.70 1.89 -27.00
C SER A 336 14.76 1.60 -28.19
N THR A 337 13.52 2.09 -28.14
CA THR A 337 12.51 1.94 -29.21
C THR A 337 12.60 3.03 -30.28
N GLN A 338 13.35 4.11 -30.02
CA GLN A 338 13.52 5.27 -30.92
C GLN A 338 14.73 5.19 -31.87
N VAL A 339 15.40 4.04 -32.00
CA VAL A 339 16.33 3.79 -33.12
C VAL A 339 15.62 2.94 -34.17
N PRO A 340 15.08 3.53 -35.25
CA PRO A 340 14.66 2.74 -36.40
C PRO A 340 15.89 2.08 -37.01
N LEU A 341 15.81 0.76 -37.19
CA LEU A 341 16.55 0.05 -38.22
C LEU A 341 16.40 0.83 -39.55
N ARG A 342 17.41 1.60 -39.92
CA ARG A 342 17.69 1.79 -41.34
C ARG A 342 18.26 0.45 -41.82
N LEU A 343 17.44 -0.30 -42.55
CA LEU A 343 17.96 -1.18 -43.58
C LEU A 343 18.66 -0.29 -44.61
N SER A 344 19.91 0.06 -44.35
CA SER A 344 20.81 0.52 -45.40
C SER A 344 21.09 -0.69 -46.27
N THR A 345 20.54 -0.67 -47.47
CA THR A 345 20.96 -1.48 -48.62
C THR A 345 22.49 -1.54 -48.63
N PRO A 346 23.13 -2.72 -48.74
CA PRO A 346 24.57 -2.77 -48.92
C PRO A 346 24.94 -2.02 -50.21
N PRO A 347 25.99 -1.20 -50.23
CA PRO A 347 26.41 -0.55 -51.45
C PRO A 347 26.85 -1.61 -52.46
N LEU A 348 26.28 -1.53 -53.67
CA LEU A 348 26.81 -2.21 -54.85
C LEU A 348 28.28 -1.80 -55.01
N LEU A 349 29.15 -2.80 -55.10
CA LEU A 349 30.54 -2.60 -55.51
C LEU A 349 30.56 -1.93 -56.89
N PRO A 350 31.39 -0.90 -57.12
CA PRO A 350 31.52 -0.32 -58.45
C PRO A 350 32.23 -1.32 -59.38
N GLU A 351 31.58 -1.63 -60.50
CA GLU A 351 32.20 -2.24 -61.68
C GLU A 351 33.45 -1.45 -62.06
N GLN A 352 34.60 -2.12 -62.06
CA GLN A 352 35.80 -1.59 -62.69
C GLN A 352 35.64 -1.68 -64.21
N ALA A 353 35.16 -0.59 -64.82
CA ALA A 353 35.35 -0.36 -66.24
C ALA A 353 36.81 0.10 -66.44
N GLY A 354 37.61 -0.76 -67.08
CA GLY A 354 38.99 -0.49 -67.43
C GLY A 354 39.17 0.72 -68.38
N PRO A 355 40.40 1.23 -68.52
CA PRO A 355 40.67 2.40 -69.33
C PRO A 355 40.69 2.04 -70.81
N SER A 356 40.22 2.95 -71.66
CA SER A 356 40.57 2.94 -73.08
C SER A 356 40.88 4.35 -73.56
N PRO A 357 41.82 4.48 -74.52
CA PRO A 357 42.74 5.59 -74.58
C PRO A 357 42.22 6.69 -75.51
N ARG A 358 42.62 7.93 -75.25
CA ARG A 358 42.73 8.94 -76.32
C ARG A 358 44.10 9.59 -76.35
N ILE A 359 44.74 9.29 -77.46
CA ILE A 359 45.91 9.89 -78.07
C ILE A 359 45.52 11.30 -78.57
N THR A 360 46.53 12.18 -78.60
CA THR A 360 46.83 13.31 -79.52
C THR A 360 46.81 14.74 -78.97
N HIS A 361 48.05 15.21 -78.73
CA HIS A 361 48.71 16.44 -79.20
C HIS A 361 48.08 17.82 -78.96
N SER A 362 48.79 18.66 -78.19
CA SER A 362 49.77 19.63 -78.75
C SER A 362 50.87 19.93 -77.74
#